data_AF-A0A3E0K7J1-F1
#
_entry.id   AF-A0A3E0K7J1-F1
#
_cell.length_a   1.000
_cell.length_b   1.000
_cell.length_c   1.000
_cell.angle_alpha   90.00
_cell.angle_beta   90.00
_cell.angle_gamma   90.00
#
_symmetry.space_group_name_H-M   'P 1'
#
loop_
_entity.id
_entity.type
_entity.pdbx_description
1 polymer ?
#
loop_
_entity_poly.entity_id
_entity_poly.type
_entity_poly.pdbx_seq_one_letter_code
_entity_poly.pdbx_strand_id
1 'polypeptide(L)'
;MDHFMKDSGGASLVEVVASLLILSVLLLTFFNFFVFTNKAAHSSQDKLIGTYLAKATLERVKADPLSYIDPPDSATPPPYAGKTKDDPYVYSYDVCKAKNFRDCETLYLPLVNGKTYEICLYVYQDVSDRRLNLINVAVQARLEDKGIASTVEGFVRYEP
;
A
#
# COMPACT_ATOMS: atom_id res chain seq x y z
N MET A 1 -20.61 64.53 -39.86
CA MET A 1 -21.16 63.22 -40.29
C MET A 1 -19.97 62.30 -40.40
N ASP A 2 -19.58 61.69 -39.29
CA ASP A 2 -18.33 60.93 -39.19
C ASP A 2 -18.56 59.49 -39.65
N HIS A 3 -17.79 59.13 -40.68
CA HIS A 3 -17.82 57.83 -41.33
C HIS A 3 -17.08 56.80 -40.47
N PHE A 4 -17.80 56.05 -39.63
CA PHE A 4 -17.30 54.82 -39.02
C PHE A 4 -17.32 53.69 -40.06
N MET A 5 -16.36 53.69 -41.00
CA MET A 5 -16.10 52.48 -41.80
C MET A 5 -15.30 51.51 -40.95
N LYS A 6 -16.01 50.54 -40.39
CA LYS A 6 -15.45 49.43 -39.62
C LYS A 6 -14.87 48.42 -40.60
N ASP A 7 -13.55 48.41 -40.70
CA ASP A 7 -12.81 47.44 -41.52
C ASP A 7 -13.19 46.02 -41.11
N SER A 8 -13.62 45.21 -42.08
CA SER A 8 -14.14 43.86 -41.90
C SER A 8 -13.15 42.86 -42.49
N GLY A 9 -11.94 42.82 -41.93
CA GLY A 9 -10.92 41.84 -42.29
C GLY A 9 -11.36 40.43 -41.89
N GLY A 10 -11.66 39.58 -42.87
CA GLY A 10 -11.91 38.15 -42.64
C GLY A 10 -10.63 37.42 -42.19
N ALA A 11 -10.77 36.38 -41.37
CA ALA A 11 -9.64 35.58 -40.92
C ALA A 11 -8.92 34.93 -42.12
N SER A 12 -7.59 35.03 -42.13
CA SER A 12 -6.77 34.35 -43.14
C SER A 12 -6.83 32.84 -42.96
N LEU A 13 -6.83 32.09 -44.07
CA LEU A 13 -6.81 30.63 -44.05
C LEU A 13 -5.61 30.09 -43.25
N VAL A 14 -4.48 30.80 -43.29
CA VAL A 14 -3.27 30.48 -42.52
C VAL A 14 -3.49 30.66 -41.01
N GLU A 15 -4.20 31.71 -40.62
CA GLU A 15 -4.49 32.00 -39.20
C GLU A 15 -5.43 30.94 -38.62
N VAL A 16 -6.46 30.56 -39.37
CA VAL A 16 -7.39 29.50 -38.97
C VAL A 16 -6.67 28.16 -38.78
N VAL A 17 -5.76 27.82 -39.70
CA VAL A 17 -4.94 26.59 -39.58
C VAL A 17 -4.01 26.67 -38.38
N ALA A 18 -3.37 27.82 -38.14
CA ALA A 18 -2.50 28.01 -36.98
C ALA A 18 -3.28 27.89 -35.65
N SER A 19 -4.48 28.47 -35.55
CA SER A 19 -5.34 28.34 -34.37
C SER A 19 -5.81 26.90 -34.15
N LEU A 20 -6.15 26.18 -35.21
CA LEU A 20 -6.51 24.75 -35.14
C LEU A 20 -5.34 23.87 -34.68
N LEU A 21 -4.12 24.16 -35.14
CA LEU A 21 -2.92 23.45 -34.70
C LEU A 21 -2.65 23.68 -33.21
N ILE A 22 -2.72 24.93 -32.75
CA ILE A 22 -2.53 25.27 -31.34
C ILE A 22 -3.61 24.59 -30.47
N LEU A 23 -4.87 24.65 -30.90
CA LEU A 23 -5.98 23.99 -30.21
C LEU A 23 -5.78 22.48 -30.13
N SER A 24 -5.33 21.85 -31.22
CA SER A 24 -5.08 20.40 -31.28
C SER A 24 -3.98 19.97 -30.32
N VAL A 25 -2.87 20.71 -30.28
CA VAL A 25 -1.78 20.44 -29.32
C VAL A 25 -2.30 20.55 -27.89
N LEU A 26 -3.05 21.61 -27.56
CA LEU A 26 -3.62 21.80 -26.22
C LEU A 26 -4.55 20.64 -25.81
N LEU A 27 -5.45 20.22 -26.71
CA LEU A 27 -6.36 19.11 -26.43
C LEU A 27 -5.59 17.82 -26.14
N LEU A 28 -4.56 17.51 -26.93
CA LEU A 28 -3.73 16.32 -26.71
C LEU A 28 -3.01 16.37 -25.36
N THR A 29 -2.53 17.54 -24.91
CA THR A 29 -1.90 17.67 -23.58
C THR A 29 -2.91 17.38 -22.47
N PHE A 30 -4.12 17.95 -22.54
CA PHE A 30 -5.14 17.73 -21.51
C PHE A 30 -5.64 16.28 -21.47
N PHE A 31 -5.78 15.61 -22.63
CA PHE A 31 -6.16 14.19 -22.65
C PHE A 31 -5.11 13.30 -21.98
N ASN A 32 -3.82 13.54 -22.27
CA ASN A 32 -2.74 12.80 -21.63
C ASN A 32 -2.70 13.04 -20.11
N PHE A 33 -2.91 14.29 -19.69
CA PHE A 33 -3.00 14.63 -18.28
C PHE A 33 -4.18 13.92 -17.59
N PHE A 34 -5.35 13.90 -18.23
CA PHE A 34 -6.54 13.22 -17.69
C PHE A 34 -6.31 11.72 -17.46
N VAL A 35 -5.72 11.02 -18.45
CA VAL A 35 -5.40 9.58 -18.33
C VAL A 35 -4.40 9.35 -17.19
N PHE A 36 -3.40 10.22 -17.06
CA PHE A 36 -2.43 10.17 -15.98
C PHE A 36 -3.08 10.37 -14.61
N THR A 37 -3.94 11.38 -14.44
CA THR A 37 -4.67 11.65 -13.20
C THR A 37 -5.50 10.46 -12.76
N ASN A 38 -6.19 9.79 -13.69
CA ASN A 38 -7.00 8.62 -13.36
C ASN A 38 -6.14 7.44 -12.87
N LYS A 39 -5.02 7.16 -13.54
CA LYS A 39 -4.06 6.14 -13.08
C LYS A 39 -3.49 6.48 -11.70
N ALA A 40 -3.14 7.74 -11.46
CA ALA A 40 -2.65 8.21 -10.17
C ALA A 40 -3.71 8.07 -9.06
N ALA A 41 -4.97 8.39 -9.34
CA ALA A 41 -6.08 8.25 -8.41
C ALA A 41 -6.29 6.79 -7.97
N HIS A 42 -6.31 5.84 -8.91
CA HIS A 42 -6.41 4.43 -8.58
C HIS A 42 -5.21 3.90 -7.79
N SER A 43 -3.99 4.33 -8.13
CA SER A 43 -2.78 3.97 -7.36
C SER A 43 -2.84 4.49 -5.91
N SER A 44 -3.32 5.74 -5.74
CA SER A 44 -3.52 6.34 -4.42
C SER A 44 -4.54 5.57 -3.59
N GLN A 45 -5.67 5.18 -4.20
CA GLN A 45 -6.68 4.35 -3.56
C GLN A 45 -6.11 2.99 -3.12
N ASP A 46 -5.37 2.32 -4.01
CA ASP A 46 -4.76 1.02 -3.71
C ASP A 46 -3.78 1.10 -2.52
N LYS A 47 -3.00 2.18 -2.45
CA LYS A 47 -2.07 2.45 -1.34
C LYS A 47 -2.81 2.73 -0.03
N LEU A 48 -3.89 3.50 -0.08
CA LEU A 48 -4.73 3.79 1.08
C LEU A 48 -5.34 2.51 1.67
N ILE A 49 -5.88 1.64 0.81
CA ILE A 49 -6.41 0.33 1.20
C ILE A 49 -5.31 -0.52 1.85
N GLY A 50 -4.12 -0.59 1.24
CA GLY A 50 -2.98 -1.30 1.82
C GLY A 50 -2.62 -0.81 3.22
N THR A 51 -2.61 0.51 3.45
CA THR A 51 -2.35 1.08 4.78
C THR A 51 -3.42 0.69 5.79
N TYR A 52 -4.70 0.74 5.41
CA TYR A 52 -5.79 0.32 6.30
C TYR A 52 -5.74 -1.17 6.60
N LEU A 53 -5.41 -2.01 5.62
CA LEU A 53 -5.22 -3.45 5.82
C LEU A 53 -4.06 -3.73 6.78
N ALA A 54 -2.90 -3.11 6.55
CA ALA A 54 -1.75 -3.26 7.44
C ALA A 54 -2.08 -2.82 8.87
N LYS A 55 -2.76 -1.69 9.04
CA LYS A 55 -3.21 -1.20 10.37
C LYS A 55 -4.22 -2.16 11.01
N ALA A 56 -5.24 -2.57 10.27
CA ALA A 56 -6.26 -3.48 10.79
C ALA A 56 -5.65 -4.83 11.20
N THR A 57 -4.73 -5.36 10.40
CA THR A 57 -4.02 -6.60 10.74
C THR A 57 -3.12 -6.41 11.95
N LEU A 58 -2.39 -5.29 12.07
CA LEU A 58 -1.62 -5.02 13.30
C LEU A 58 -2.51 -5.02 14.55
N GLU A 59 -3.69 -4.41 14.48
CA GLU A 59 -4.64 -4.44 15.60
C GLU A 59 -5.19 -5.84 15.88
N ARG A 60 -5.43 -6.67 14.84
CA ARG A 60 -5.79 -8.08 15.03
C ARG A 60 -4.68 -8.89 15.68
N VAL A 61 -3.42 -8.67 15.28
CA VAL A 61 -2.25 -9.33 15.87
C VAL A 61 -2.10 -8.94 17.34
N LYS A 62 -2.38 -7.68 17.71
CA LYS A 62 -2.40 -7.26 19.12
C LYS A 62 -3.54 -7.90 19.91
N ALA A 63 -4.68 -8.14 19.27
CA ALA A 63 -5.86 -8.73 19.92
C ALA A 63 -5.73 -10.25 20.11
N ASP A 64 -5.17 -10.96 19.12
CA ASP A 64 -4.94 -12.40 19.14
C ASP A 64 -3.61 -12.75 18.45
N PRO A 65 -2.48 -12.61 19.16
CA PRO A 65 -1.16 -12.83 18.57
C PRO A 65 -0.91 -14.29 18.17
N LEU A 66 -1.50 -15.25 18.89
CA LEU A 66 -1.22 -16.68 18.70
C LEU A 66 -1.77 -17.23 17.38
N SER A 67 -2.70 -16.53 16.75
CA SER A 67 -3.18 -16.84 15.39
C SER A 67 -2.20 -16.43 14.29
N TYR A 68 -1.18 -15.64 14.61
CA TYR A 68 -0.25 -15.06 13.62
C TYR A 68 1.22 -15.37 13.91
N ILE A 69 1.60 -15.46 15.19
CA ILE A 69 2.99 -15.63 15.62
C ILE A 69 3.12 -16.76 16.64
N ASP A 70 4.28 -17.42 16.68
CA ASP A 70 4.59 -18.43 17.68
C ASP A 70 4.51 -17.84 19.11
N PRO A 71 4.09 -18.63 20.12
CA PRO A 71 4.03 -18.15 21.50
C PRO A 71 5.43 -17.78 22.04
N PRO A 72 5.55 -16.71 22.84
CA PRO A 72 6.83 -16.25 23.38
C PRO A 72 7.42 -17.19 24.44
N ASP A 73 6.57 -17.86 25.22
CA ASP A 73 6.95 -18.70 26.36
C ASP A 73 6.87 -20.20 26.07
N SER A 74 7.28 -20.62 24.87
CA SER A 74 7.45 -22.03 24.52
C SER A 74 8.77 -22.61 25.04
N ALA A 75 8.82 -23.93 25.27
CA ALA A 75 10.03 -24.65 25.72
C ALA A 75 11.23 -24.45 24.77
N THR A 76 10.94 -24.22 23.48
CA THR A 76 11.91 -23.76 22.49
C THR A 76 11.72 -22.26 22.25
N PRO A 77 12.78 -21.44 22.18
CA PRO A 77 12.66 -20.03 21.83
C PRO A 77 11.97 -19.88 20.46
N PRO A 78 11.03 -18.94 20.30
CA PRO A 78 10.38 -18.71 19.02
C PRO A 78 11.39 -18.13 18.01
N PRO A 79 11.14 -18.27 16.69
CA PRO A 79 12.10 -17.89 15.66
C PRO A 79 12.39 -16.39 15.56
N TYR A 80 11.54 -15.56 16.19
CA TYR A 80 11.74 -14.11 16.30
C TYR A 80 12.51 -13.68 17.57
N ALA A 81 12.74 -14.58 18.52
CA ALA A 81 13.46 -14.23 19.75
C ALA A 81 14.95 -13.98 19.45
N GLY A 82 15.46 -12.82 19.87
CA GLY A 82 16.84 -12.39 19.61
C GLY A 82 17.06 -11.83 18.21
N LYS A 83 16.01 -11.74 17.38
CA LYS A 83 16.05 -11.04 16.09
C LYS A 83 16.04 -9.52 16.29
N THR A 84 16.54 -8.80 15.30
CA THR A 84 16.57 -7.32 15.27
C THR A 84 15.71 -6.79 14.12
N LYS A 85 15.54 -5.46 14.07
CA LYS A 85 14.80 -4.80 12.99
C LYS A 85 15.37 -5.07 11.59
N ASP A 86 16.68 -5.27 11.49
CA ASP A 86 17.38 -5.50 10.21
C ASP A 86 17.34 -6.97 9.76
N ASP A 87 17.10 -7.90 10.69
CA ASP A 87 16.94 -9.33 10.43
C ASP A 87 15.69 -9.88 11.14
N PRO A 88 14.49 -9.42 10.78
CA PRO A 88 13.26 -9.89 11.39
C PRO A 88 12.88 -11.29 10.88
N TYR A 89 12.19 -12.06 11.71
CA TYR A 89 11.54 -13.27 11.22
C TYR A 89 10.25 -12.89 10.48
N VAL A 90 10.06 -13.45 9.28
CA VAL A 90 8.93 -13.10 8.42
C VAL A 90 7.87 -14.19 8.50
N TYR A 91 6.68 -13.84 8.99
CA TYR A 91 5.50 -14.67 8.82
C TYR A 91 4.78 -14.22 7.55
N SER A 92 4.67 -15.15 6.61
CA SER A 92 3.94 -15.02 5.35
C SER A 92 2.88 -16.11 5.23
N TYR A 93 2.11 -16.10 4.15
CA TYR A 93 1.15 -17.16 3.83
C TYR A 93 1.78 -18.56 3.85
N ASP A 94 2.97 -18.71 3.26
CA ASP A 94 3.66 -20.00 3.19
C ASP A 94 4.09 -20.49 4.57
N VAL A 95 4.58 -19.58 5.41
CA VAL A 95 4.96 -19.89 6.81
C VAL A 95 3.72 -20.26 7.62
N CYS A 96 2.61 -19.54 7.44
CA CYS A 96 1.32 -19.84 8.06
C CYS A 96 0.86 -21.25 7.72
N LYS A 97 0.92 -21.63 6.43
CA LYS A 97 0.60 -22.99 5.97
C LYS A 97 1.54 -24.04 6.54
N ALA A 98 2.84 -23.80 6.51
CA ALA A 98 3.83 -24.73 7.02
C ALA A 98 3.66 -25.00 8.53
N LYS A 99 3.20 -24.01 9.29
CA LYS A 99 2.90 -24.11 10.73
C LYS A 99 1.49 -24.64 11.03
N ASN A 100 0.68 -24.93 10.01
CA ASN A 100 -0.71 -25.37 10.14
C ASN A 100 -1.59 -24.41 10.97
N PHE A 101 -1.36 -23.11 10.84
CA PHE A 101 -2.29 -22.12 11.37
C PHE A 101 -3.61 -22.15 10.58
N ARG A 102 -4.70 -21.77 11.24
CA ARG A 102 -6.03 -21.72 10.62
C ARG A 102 -6.18 -20.46 9.78
N ASP A 103 -7.04 -20.52 8.77
CA ASP A 103 -7.49 -19.36 8.00
C ASP A 103 -6.38 -18.55 7.29
N CYS A 104 -5.24 -19.16 6.96
CA CYS A 104 -4.10 -18.48 6.33
C CYS A 104 -4.45 -17.65 5.08
N GLU A 105 -5.40 -18.10 4.27
CA GLU A 105 -5.83 -17.37 3.07
C GLU A 105 -6.53 -16.05 3.41
N THR A 106 -7.42 -16.04 4.41
CA THR A 106 -8.10 -14.79 4.80
C THR A 106 -7.19 -13.86 5.59
N LEU A 107 -6.24 -14.42 6.35
CA LEU A 107 -5.30 -13.66 7.17
C LEU A 107 -4.16 -13.04 6.35
N TYR A 108 -3.61 -13.78 5.39
CA TYR A 108 -2.42 -13.37 4.63
C TYR A 108 -2.69 -13.00 3.18
N LEU A 109 -3.84 -13.36 2.61
CA LEU A 109 -4.24 -13.05 1.22
C LEU A 109 -5.65 -12.44 1.11
N PRO A 110 -5.99 -11.37 1.87
CA PRO A 110 -7.31 -10.77 1.79
C PRO A 110 -7.64 -10.22 0.39
N LEU A 111 -8.84 -10.56 -0.10
CA LEU A 111 -9.42 -10.03 -1.34
C LEU A 111 -10.24 -8.76 -1.03
N VAL A 112 -9.80 -7.62 -1.54
CA VAL A 112 -10.50 -6.33 -1.39
C VAL A 112 -10.68 -5.69 -2.76
N ASN A 113 -11.92 -5.39 -3.15
CA ASN A 113 -12.26 -4.80 -4.45
C ASN A 113 -11.70 -5.60 -5.65
N GLY A 114 -11.73 -6.93 -5.57
CA GLY A 114 -11.23 -7.82 -6.62
C GLY A 114 -9.70 -7.88 -6.74
N LYS A 115 -8.97 -7.31 -5.78
CA LYS A 115 -7.50 -7.35 -5.70
C LYS A 115 -7.07 -8.09 -4.46
N THR A 116 -6.14 -9.01 -4.62
CA THR A 116 -5.55 -9.76 -3.51
C THR A 116 -4.35 -8.98 -2.98
N TYR A 117 -4.35 -8.73 -1.68
CA TYR A 117 -3.21 -8.14 -0.99
C TYR A 117 -2.46 -9.23 -0.26
N GLU A 118 -1.15 -9.30 -0.44
CA GLU A 118 -0.27 -10.14 0.37
C GLU A 118 0.07 -9.42 1.66
N ILE A 119 -0.13 -10.08 2.79
CA ILE A 119 0.28 -9.57 4.10
C ILE A 119 1.54 -10.31 4.55
N CYS A 120 2.53 -9.55 5.03
CA CYS A 120 3.74 -10.08 5.66
C CYS A 120 3.91 -9.43 7.03
N LEU A 121 4.18 -10.25 8.06
CA LEU A 121 4.54 -9.77 9.38
C LEU A 121 6.04 -9.94 9.57
N TYR A 122 6.74 -8.83 9.78
CA TYR A 122 8.14 -8.81 10.15
C TYR A 122 8.21 -8.68 11.67
N VAL A 123 8.63 -9.76 12.32
CA VAL A 123 8.56 -9.90 13.77
C VAL A 123 9.96 -10.07 14.32
N TYR A 124 10.28 -9.26 15.32
CA TYR A 124 11.56 -9.33 16.01
C TYR A 124 11.40 -8.95 17.48
N GLN A 125 12.26 -9.52 18.31
CA GLN A 125 12.31 -9.20 19.72
C GLN A 125 13.77 -9.19 20.15
N ASP A 126 14.29 -7.97 20.37
CA ASP A 126 15.64 -7.82 20.89
C ASP A 126 15.69 -8.13 22.40
N VAL A 127 16.91 -8.12 22.97
CA VAL A 127 17.14 -8.46 24.37
C VAL A 127 16.49 -7.45 25.32
N SER A 128 16.41 -6.17 24.95
CA SER A 128 15.74 -5.13 25.73
C SER A 128 14.23 -5.30 25.73
N ASP A 129 13.63 -5.54 24.57
CA ASP A 129 12.19 -5.71 24.40
C ASP A 129 11.70 -6.97 25.11
N ARG A 130 12.50 -8.04 25.10
CA ARG A 130 12.20 -9.25 25.85
C ARG A 130 12.10 -8.99 27.35
N ARG A 131 12.91 -8.08 27.92
CA ARG A 131 12.81 -7.69 29.34
C ARG A 131 11.53 -6.91 29.66
N LEU A 132 10.89 -6.34 28.64
CA LEU A 132 9.65 -5.57 28.76
C LEU A 132 8.42 -6.36 28.33
N ASN A 133 8.58 -7.65 28.00
CA ASN A 133 7.55 -8.49 27.38
C ASN A 133 6.90 -7.85 26.15
N LEU A 134 7.73 -7.21 25.32
CA LEU A 134 7.34 -6.59 24.06
C LEU A 134 7.85 -7.42 22.89
N ILE A 135 7.01 -7.56 21.87
CA ILE A 135 7.37 -8.12 20.57
C ILE A 135 7.12 -7.03 19.53
N ASN A 136 8.13 -6.73 18.71
CA ASN A 136 7.97 -5.78 17.61
C ASN A 136 7.33 -6.50 16.44
N VAL A 137 6.32 -5.87 15.85
CA VAL A 137 5.64 -6.36 14.66
C VAL A 137 5.52 -5.22 13.67
N ALA A 138 6.13 -5.38 12.51
CA ALA A 138 5.84 -4.56 11.35
C ALA A 138 4.97 -5.35 10.37
N VAL A 139 3.77 -4.84 10.08
CA VAL A 139 2.85 -5.45 9.13
C VAL A 139 2.97 -4.73 7.81
N GLN A 140 3.31 -5.46 6.75
CA GLN A 140 3.30 -4.96 5.38
C GLN A 140 2.10 -5.55 4.65
N ALA A 141 1.35 -4.69 3.95
CA ALA A 141 0.37 -5.10 2.96
C ALA A 141 0.90 -4.72 1.57
N ARG A 142 1.06 -5.71 0.70
CA ARG A 142 1.62 -5.58 -0.65
C ARG A 142 0.58 -5.96 -1.69
N LEU A 143 0.48 -5.16 -2.74
CA LEU A 143 -0.27 -5.51 -3.94
C LEU A 143 0.73 -5.95 -5.02
N GLU A 144 0.81 -7.27 -5.27
CA GLU A 144 1.81 -7.90 -6.15
C GLU A 144 1.87 -7.23 -7.54
N ASP A 145 0.73 -6.95 -8.16
CA ASP A 145 0.63 -6.40 -9.52
C ASP A 145 1.22 -5.00 -9.70
N LYS A 146 1.44 -4.24 -8.62
CA LYS A 146 1.82 -2.82 -8.73
C LYS A 146 3.07 -2.43 -7.96
N GLY A 147 3.69 -3.35 -7.22
CA GLY A 147 4.82 -3.03 -6.33
C GLY A 147 4.46 -2.01 -5.25
N ILE A 148 3.17 -1.81 -4.97
CA ILE A 148 2.69 -0.91 -3.93
C ILE A 148 2.69 -1.70 -2.62
N ALA A 149 3.44 -1.21 -1.64
CA ALA A 149 3.46 -1.75 -0.30
C ALA A 149 3.21 -0.64 0.73
N SER A 150 2.46 -0.97 1.77
CA SER A 150 2.24 -0.11 2.94
C SER A 150 2.64 -0.88 4.19
N THR A 151 3.51 -0.29 5.01
CA THR A 151 3.99 -0.89 6.25
C THR A 151 3.50 -0.10 7.45
N VAL A 152 3.04 -0.79 8.49
CA VAL A 152 2.66 -0.21 9.79
C VAL A 152 3.38 -0.97 10.88
N GLU A 153 4.08 -0.26 11.77
CA GLU A 153 4.83 -0.83 12.88
C GLU A 153 4.06 -0.69 14.20
N GLY A 154 4.24 -1.66 15.09
CA GLY A 154 3.74 -1.58 16.46
C GLY A 154 4.31 -2.66 17.36
N PHE A 155 3.88 -2.62 18.61
CA PHE A 155 4.28 -3.57 19.64
C PHE A 155 3.11 -4.45 20.04
N VAL A 156 3.39 -5.72 20.30
CA VAL A 156 2.51 -6.67 20.96
C VAL A 156 3.05 -6.90 22.36
N ARG A 157 2.21 -6.71 23.37
CA ARG A 157 2.52 -7.12 24.75
C ARG A 157 2.06 -8.54 24.96
N TYR A 158 2.83 -9.32 25.69
CA TYR A 158 2.39 -10.62 26.20
C TYR A 158 2.57 -10.66 27.72
N GLU A 159 1.70 -11.42 28.36
CA GLU A 159 1.82 -11.77 29.78
C GLU A 159 2.26 -13.23 29.84
N PRO A 160 3.33 -13.55 30.59
CA PRO A 160 3.79 -14.93 30.80
C PRO A 160 2.85 -15.73 31.71
#